data_AF-A0A1U8KPH8-F1
#
_entry.id   AF-A0A1U8KPH8-F1
#
_cell.length_a   1.000
_cell.length_b   1.000
_cell.length_c   1.000
_cell.angle_alpha   90.00
_cell.angle_beta   90.00
_cell.angle_gamma   90.00
#
_symmetry.space_group_name_H-M   'P 1'
#
loop_
_entity.id
_entity.type
_entity.pdbx_description
1 polymer ?
#
loop_
_entity_poly.entity_id
_entity_poly.type
_entity_poly.pdbx_seq_one_letter_code
_entity_poly.pdbx_strand_id
1 'polypeptide(L)'
;MGLGVMIYGLRFLVYGLWFKGWGLGFRALCISVGPTHFRSLDFDERNDYLKGVVTDVIHDPGRGAPLARVVFRHPFRYKKQKELFVAAEGMYTGQFVYCGKKVTLMVGNVLPLRYIPE
;
A
#
# COMPACT_ATOMS: atom_id res chain seq x y z
N MET A 1 -39.94 36.37 0.34
CA MET A 1 -38.54 36.41 -0.15
C MET A 1 -37.68 35.26 0.43
N GLY A 2 -38.20 34.02 0.57
CA GLY A 2 -37.50 32.95 1.31
C GLY A 2 -37.11 31.69 0.52
N LEU A 3 -37.65 31.49 -0.69
CA LEU A 3 -37.43 30.26 -1.47
C LEU A 3 -36.27 30.36 -2.48
N GLY A 4 -35.88 31.57 -2.90
CA GLY A 4 -34.83 31.76 -3.91
C GLY A 4 -33.41 31.43 -3.42
N VAL A 5 -33.11 31.71 -2.15
CA VAL A 5 -31.74 31.55 -1.57
C VAL A 5 -31.35 30.07 -1.43
N MET A 6 -32.33 29.18 -1.22
CA MET A 6 -32.10 27.74 -1.04
C MET A 6 -31.69 27.03 -2.35
N ILE A 7 -32.09 27.58 -3.51
CA ILE A 7 -31.81 26.99 -4.84
C ILE A 7 -30.37 27.31 -5.29
N TYR A 8 -29.86 28.51 -4.99
CA TYR A 8 -28.48 28.89 -5.31
C TYR A 8 -27.45 28.21 -4.41
N GLY A 9 -27.77 27.94 -3.14
CA GLY A 9 -26.90 27.20 -2.22
C GLY A 9 -26.70 25.74 -2.61
N LEU A 10 -27.77 25.06 -3.06
CA LEU A 10 -27.70 23.66 -3.49
C LEU A 10 -26.99 23.52 -4.84
N ARG A 11 -27.13 24.50 -5.74
CA ARG A 11 -26.40 24.55 -7.00
C ARG A 11 -24.89 24.73 -6.79
N PHE A 12 -24.45 25.53 -5.80
CA PHE A 12 -23.02 25.69 -5.50
C PHE A 12 -22.37 24.40 -4.97
N LEU A 13 -23.10 23.60 -4.20
CA LEU A 13 -22.63 22.33 -3.64
C LEU A 13 -22.53 21.23 -4.71
N VAL A 14 -23.50 21.16 -5.63
CA VAL A 14 -23.48 20.21 -6.76
C VAL A 14 -22.40 20.56 -7.78
N TYR A 15 -22.25 21.85 -8.14
CA TYR A 15 -21.22 22.27 -9.08
C TYR A 15 -19.81 22.18 -8.47
N GLY A 16 -19.62 22.54 -7.19
CA GLY A 16 -18.33 22.41 -6.51
C GLY A 16 -17.82 20.96 -6.42
N LEU A 17 -18.72 19.99 -6.26
CA LEU A 17 -18.37 18.57 -6.32
C LEU A 17 -18.04 18.11 -7.75
N TRP A 18 -18.77 18.62 -8.76
CA TRP A 18 -18.52 18.34 -10.17
C TRP A 18 -17.13 18.84 -10.63
N PHE A 19 -16.68 20.00 -10.15
CA PHE A 19 -15.35 20.54 -10.45
C PHE A 19 -14.20 19.74 -9.80
N LYS A 20 -14.41 19.13 -8.62
CA LYS A 20 -13.41 18.22 -8.02
C LYS A 20 -13.07 17.05 -8.93
N GLY A 21 -14.04 16.52 -9.67
CA GLY A 21 -13.84 15.41 -10.61
C GLY A 21 -12.97 15.76 -11.83
N TRP A 22 -12.87 17.05 -12.18
CA TRP A 22 -12.10 17.51 -13.35
C TRP A 22 -10.60 17.63 -13.07
N GLY A 23 -10.16 17.46 -11.82
CA GLY A 23 -8.74 17.44 -11.44
C GLY A 23 -8.02 18.77 -11.66
N LEU A 24 -8.76 19.88 -11.77
CA LEU A 24 -8.24 21.24 -11.84
C LEU A 24 -8.21 21.79 -10.40
N GLY A 25 -7.03 21.83 -9.78
CA GLY A 25 -6.80 22.40 -8.44
C GLY A 25 -6.98 21.47 -7.24
N PHE A 26 -7.60 20.28 -7.41
CA PHE A 26 -7.82 19.29 -6.34
C PHE A 26 -6.98 18.02 -6.49
N ARG A 27 -5.86 18.09 -7.23
CA ARG A 27 -4.95 16.94 -7.36
C ARG A 27 -4.22 16.70 -6.05
N ALA A 28 -4.05 15.43 -5.71
CA ALA A 28 -3.19 15.04 -4.60
C ALA A 28 -1.77 15.56 -4.83
N LEU A 29 -1.17 16.12 -3.78
CA LEU A 29 0.23 16.50 -3.81
C LEU A 29 1.09 15.22 -3.91
N CYS A 30 1.84 15.08 -4.99
CA CYS A 30 2.61 13.88 -5.32
C CYS A 30 3.97 13.80 -4.59
N ILE A 31 4.04 14.21 -3.33
CA ILE A 31 5.24 14.09 -2.49
C ILE A 31 5.46 12.66 -1.97
N SER A 32 4.57 11.73 -2.30
CA SER A 32 4.70 10.32 -1.92
C SER A 32 5.93 9.68 -2.57
N VAL A 33 6.66 8.87 -1.81
CA VAL A 33 7.84 8.12 -2.23
C VAL A 33 7.50 7.09 -3.29
N GLY A 34 6.29 6.53 -3.26
CA GLY A 34 5.80 5.62 -4.30
C GLY A 34 4.52 4.88 -3.93
N PRO A 35 3.97 4.10 -4.88
CA PRO A 35 2.85 3.22 -4.61
C PRO A 35 3.28 2.09 -3.67
N THR A 36 2.46 1.85 -2.66
CA THR A 36 2.65 0.73 -1.72
C THR A 36 1.69 -0.37 -2.08
N HIS A 37 2.22 -1.55 -2.32
CA HIS A 37 1.42 -2.71 -2.62
C HIS A 37 2.22 -3.94 -2.25
N PHE A 38 1.52 -5.02 -1.94
CA PHE A 38 2.15 -6.32 -1.94
C PHE A 38 2.56 -6.67 -3.38
N ARG A 39 3.50 -7.60 -3.49
CA ARG A 39 3.92 -8.12 -4.78
C ARG A 39 2.75 -8.73 -5.54
N SER A 40 2.93 -8.84 -6.85
CA SER A 40 2.08 -9.71 -7.66
C SER A 40 2.19 -11.16 -7.20
N LEU A 41 1.04 -11.83 -7.09
CA LEU A 41 0.93 -13.24 -6.72
C LEU A 41 1.57 -14.14 -7.81
N ASP A 42 2.81 -14.54 -7.55
CA ASP A 42 3.60 -15.42 -8.42
C ASP A 42 3.35 -16.91 -8.09
N PHE A 43 3.86 -17.82 -8.93
CA PHE A 43 3.74 -19.27 -8.70
C PHE A 43 4.37 -19.71 -7.36
N ASP A 44 5.49 -19.09 -6.99
CA ASP A 44 6.23 -19.41 -5.77
C ASP A 44 5.46 -19.07 -4.51
N GLU A 45 4.72 -17.95 -4.47
CA GLU A 45 3.90 -17.60 -3.29
C GLU A 45 2.66 -18.49 -3.17
N ARG A 46 2.14 -19.00 -4.29
CA ARG A 46 0.95 -19.88 -4.30
C ARG A 46 1.27 -21.27 -3.76
N ASN A 47 2.44 -21.82 -4.09
CA ASN A 47 2.81 -23.19 -3.73
C ASN A 47 3.78 -23.24 -2.54
N ASP A 48 4.71 -22.30 -2.46
CA ASP A 48 5.79 -22.25 -1.50
C ASP A 48 5.83 -20.89 -0.79
N TYR A 49 7.03 -20.36 -0.56
CA TYR A 49 7.23 -19.05 0.04
C TYR A 49 8.44 -18.34 -0.58
N LEU A 50 8.38 -17.02 -0.58
CA LEU A 50 9.48 -16.15 -0.97
C LEU A 50 10.05 -15.44 0.25
N LYS A 51 11.38 -15.44 0.35
CA LYS A 51 12.11 -14.74 1.41
C LYS A 51 12.53 -13.35 0.94
N GLY A 52 12.13 -12.33 1.69
CA GLY A 52 12.57 -10.95 1.55
C GLY A 52 13.36 -10.49 2.78
N VAL A 53 14.18 -9.46 2.59
CA VAL A 53 14.85 -8.75 3.68
C VAL A 53 14.38 -7.30 3.73
N VAL A 54 13.99 -6.83 4.91
CA VAL A 54 13.69 -5.41 5.13
C VAL A 54 15.02 -4.65 5.11
N THR A 55 15.20 -3.78 4.12
CA THR A 55 16.39 -2.94 4.04
C THR A 55 16.26 -1.71 4.91
N ASP A 56 15.16 -0.98 4.76
CA ASP A 56 14.96 0.31 5.43
C ASP A 56 13.49 0.51 5.76
N VAL A 57 13.23 1.28 6.82
CA VAL A 57 11.90 1.80 7.16
C VAL A 57 11.91 3.30 6.89
N ILE A 58 11.06 3.76 5.97
CA ILE A 58 11.03 5.13 5.45
C ILE A 58 9.69 5.81 5.78
N HIS A 59 9.72 7.12 5.98
CA HIS A 59 8.50 7.92 6.13
C HIS A 59 8.00 8.41 4.77
N ASP A 60 6.70 8.28 4.51
CA ASP A 60 6.04 8.83 3.32
C ASP A 60 5.15 10.00 3.75
N PRO A 61 5.40 11.23 3.27
CA PRO A 61 4.73 12.42 3.80
C PRO A 61 3.24 12.50 3.40
N GLY A 62 2.77 11.63 2.50
CA GLY A 62 1.36 11.51 2.13
C GLY A 62 0.60 10.47 2.96
N ARG A 63 1.25 9.82 3.94
CA ARG A 63 0.69 8.70 4.71
C ARG A 63 0.98 8.84 6.19
N GLY A 64 0.04 8.39 7.02
CA GLY A 64 0.26 8.28 8.47
C GLY A 64 1.14 7.10 8.88
N ALA A 65 1.26 6.07 8.02
CA ALA A 65 2.02 4.86 8.30
C ALA A 65 3.42 4.88 7.65
N PRO A 66 4.46 4.38 8.34
CA PRO A 66 5.78 4.19 7.74
C PRO A 66 5.76 3.07 6.69
N LEU A 67 6.69 3.15 5.74
CA LEU A 67 6.87 2.16 4.68
C LEU A 67 8.12 1.32 4.95
N ALA A 68 8.04 0.02 4.69
CA ALA A 68 9.18 -0.89 4.71
C ALA A 68 9.64 -1.15 3.28
N ARG A 69 10.92 -0.87 2.99
CA ARG A 69 11.56 -1.25 1.74
C ARG A 69 12.07 -2.67 1.85
N VAL A 70 11.37 -3.61 1.20
CA VAL A 70 11.70 -5.04 1.23
C VAL A 70 12.37 -5.44 -0.07
N VAL A 71 13.50 -6.14 0.05
CA VAL A 71 14.25 -6.63 -1.11
C VAL A 71 14.06 -8.14 -1.21
N PHE A 72 13.50 -8.55 -2.34
CA PHE A 72 13.30 -9.93 -2.72
C PHE A 72 14.29 -10.36 -3.78
N ARG A 73 14.59 -11.66 -3.81
CA ARG A 73 15.29 -12.27 -4.94
C ARG A 73 14.26 -12.67 -5.99
N HIS A 74 14.50 -12.31 -7.25
CA HIS A 74 13.65 -12.74 -8.34
C HIS A 74 13.86 -14.25 -8.58
N PRO A 75 12.80 -15.06 -8.80
CA PRO A 75 12.93 -16.51 -8.90
C PRO A 75 13.58 -16.97 -10.21
N PHE A 76 13.14 -16.41 -11.34
CA PHE A 76 13.64 -16.83 -12.66
C PHE A 76 14.93 -16.12 -13.13
N ARG A 77 15.25 -14.94 -12.59
CA ARG A 77 16.34 -14.08 -13.07
C ARG A 77 17.24 -13.70 -11.91
N TYR A 78 18.55 -13.52 -12.18
CA TYR A 78 19.48 -13.00 -11.18
C TYR A 78 19.29 -11.48 -11.00
N LYS A 79 18.19 -11.10 -10.34
CA LYS A 79 17.83 -9.71 -10.04
C LYS A 79 17.25 -9.61 -8.63
N LYS A 80 17.49 -8.47 -7.97
CA LYS A 80 16.82 -8.09 -6.72
C LYS A 80 15.61 -7.21 -7.04
N GLN A 81 14.43 -7.60 -6.59
CA GLN A 81 13.19 -6.81 -6.70
C GLN A 81 13.03 -6.02 -5.40
N LYS A 82 12.93 -4.69 -5.51
CA LYS A 82 12.72 -3.80 -4.38
C LYS A 82 11.25 -3.41 -4.36
N GLU A 83 10.57 -3.71 -3.27
CA GLU A 83 9.15 -3.46 -3.09
C GLU A 83 8.92 -2.58 -1.86
N LEU A 84 7.86 -1.76 -1.91
CA LEU A 84 7.47 -0.87 -0.83
C LEU A 84 6.22 -1.42 -0.14
N PHE A 85 6.42 -1.96 1.04
CA PHE A 85 5.33 -2.46 1.88
C PHE A 85 4.92 -1.41 2.90
N VAL A 86 3.69 -1.52 3.39
CA VAL A 86 3.29 -0.83 4.62
C VAL A 86 3.96 -1.57 5.77
N ALA A 87 4.70 -0.85 6.61
CA ALA A 87 5.35 -1.47 7.75
C ALA A 87 4.31 -1.83 8.81
N ALA A 88 4.29 -3.08 9.25
CA ALA A 88 3.55 -3.49 10.43
C ALA A 88 4.29 -3.03 11.69
N GLU A 89 3.55 -2.86 12.78
CA GLU A 89 4.13 -2.52 14.08
C GLU A 89 5.15 -3.60 14.50
N GLY A 90 6.31 -3.17 14.99
CA GLY A 90 7.40 -4.08 15.35
C GLY A 90 8.27 -4.56 14.18
N MET A 91 8.02 -4.10 12.94
CA MET A 91 8.97 -4.35 11.85
C MET A 91 10.26 -3.54 12.02
N TYR A 92 11.41 -4.18 11.78
CA TYR A 92 12.72 -3.56 11.91
C TYR A 92 13.64 -3.87 10.72
N THR A 93 14.73 -3.10 10.58
CA THR A 93 15.69 -3.27 9.48
C THR A 93 16.51 -4.55 9.66
N GLY A 94 16.75 -5.27 8.57
CA GLY A 94 17.39 -6.59 8.59
C GLY A 94 16.45 -7.75 8.94
N GLN A 95 15.18 -7.48 9.29
CA GLN A 95 14.18 -8.52 9.49
C GLN A 95 13.93 -9.31 8.20
N PHE A 96 13.74 -10.63 8.33
CA PHE A 96 13.28 -11.45 7.23
C PHE A 96 11.77 -11.48 7.17
N VAL A 97 11.23 -11.16 5.99
CA VAL A 97 9.80 -11.23 5.68
C VAL A 97 9.57 -12.42 4.76
N TYR A 98 8.59 -13.23 5.09
CA TYR A 98 8.20 -14.38 4.30
C TYR A 98 6.82 -14.15 3.70
N CYS A 99 6.72 -14.34 2.38
CA CYS A 99 5.46 -14.22 1.64
C CYS A 99 5.10 -15.57 1.04
N GLY A 100 3.91 -16.09 1.31
CA GLY A 100 3.42 -17.30 0.65
C GLY A 100 2.55 -18.19 1.53
N LYS A 101 2.14 -19.33 0.97
CA LYS A 101 1.25 -20.29 1.61
C LYS A 101 1.91 -21.12 2.72
N LYS A 102 3.17 -21.49 2.55
CA LYS A 102 3.91 -22.35 3.51
C LYS A 102 4.75 -21.54 4.50
N VAL A 103 4.17 -20.49 5.05
CA VAL A 103 4.87 -19.53 5.93
C VAL A 103 4.36 -19.68 7.36
N THR A 104 5.23 -19.42 8.34
CA THR A 104 4.83 -19.34 9.75
C THR A 104 4.15 -18.01 10.05
N LEU A 105 3.12 -18.04 10.89
CA LEU A 105 2.42 -16.84 11.33
C LEU A 105 3.32 -16.01 12.24
N MET A 106 3.93 -14.96 11.69
CA MET A 106 4.76 -14.00 12.40
C MET A 106 4.46 -12.60 11.91
N VAL A 107 4.72 -11.60 12.75
CA VAL A 107 4.49 -10.19 12.41
C VAL A 107 5.36 -9.79 11.21
N GLY A 108 4.72 -9.21 10.19
CA GLY A 108 5.35 -8.80 8.95
C GLY A 108 5.30 -9.84 7.82
N ASN A 109 4.94 -11.10 8.12
CA ASN A 109 4.75 -12.12 7.08
C ASN A 109 3.43 -11.94 6.33
N VAL A 110 3.41 -12.32 5.06
CA VAL A 110 2.22 -12.22 4.19
C VAL A 110 1.74 -13.63 3.85
N LEU A 111 0.51 -13.95 4.28
CA LEU A 111 -0.10 -15.25 4.09
C LEU A 111 -1.51 -15.11 3.48
N PRO A 112 -2.00 -16.14 2.75
CA PRO A 112 -3.41 -16.19 2.37
C PRO A 112 -4.28 -16.36 3.62
N LEU A 113 -5.41 -15.65 3.66
CA LEU A 113 -6.34 -15.65 4.81
C LEU A 113 -6.80 -17.06 5.23
N ARG A 114 -6.83 -18.02 4.31
CA ARG A 114 -7.23 -19.42 4.58
C ARG A 114 -6.31 -20.16 5.57
N TYR A 115 -5.09 -19.67 5.80
CA TYR A 115 -4.08 -20.30 6.66
C TYR A 115 -3.92 -19.61 8.02
N ILE A 116 -4.72 -18.57 8.28
CA ILE A 116 -4.71 -17.85 9.55
C ILE A 116 -5.80 -18.51 10.43
N PRO A 117 -5.47 -18.94 11.66
CA PRO A 117 -6.46 -19.46 12.60
C PRO A 117 -7.43 -18.35 13.04
N GLU A 118 -8.64 -18.73 13.41
CA GLU A 118 -9.66 -17.84 13.99
C GLU A 118 -9.32 -17.42 15.44
#